data_AF-A0AA36AG65-F1
#
_entry.id   AF-A0AA36AG65-F1
#
_cell.length_a   1.000
_cell.length_b   1.000
_cell.length_c   1.000
_cell.angle_alpha   90.00
_cell.angle_beta   90.00
_cell.angle_gamma   90.00
#
_symmetry.space_group_name_H-M   'P 1'
#
loop_
_entity.id
_entity.type
_entity.pdbx_description
1 polymer ?
#
loop_
_entity_poly.entity_id
_entity_poly.type
_entity_poly.pdbx_seq_one_letter_code
_entity_poly.pdbx_strand_id
1 'polypeptide(L)'
;MQFGIEVELLSDIPEAATDPEVEGVVDLVLDVDPEAEDVDEVEYISVDAVLDESSGLSLNLPVHMKCTAHTFKLVASLDADKALDSASFKSAYRKVMPKAQQLWNLQSRSTVEADSILDALKRKLVVPNSTRWNSTYDSVIALNKLLEKNRGAVHRVVTQPKLQTFTDSDVAS
;
A
#
# COMPACT_ATOMS: atom_id res chain seq x y z
N MET A 1 -32.51 9.08 22.27
CA MET A 1 -32.53 8.13 21.13
C MET A 1 -31.85 6.86 21.60
N GLN A 2 -32.62 5.79 21.74
CA GLN A 2 -32.17 4.50 22.24
C GLN A 2 -31.82 3.65 21.02
N PHE A 3 -30.54 3.28 20.88
CA PHE A 3 -30.10 2.39 19.80
C PHE A 3 -30.36 0.95 20.24
N GLY A 4 -31.34 0.33 19.60
CA GLY A 4 -31.69 -1.08 19.78
C GLY A 4 -30.64 -1.99 19.17
N ILE A 5 -30.34 -3.03 19.93
CA ILE A 5 -29.56 -4.19 19.54
C ILE A 5 -30.51 -5.10 18.76
N GLU A 6 -30.20 -5.39 17.49
CA GLU A 6 -30.68 -6.59 16.82
C GLU A 6 -29.46 -7.28 16.21
N VAL A 7 -29.03 -8.32 16.93
CA VAL A 7 -28.15 -9.39 16.45
C VAL A 7 -29.09 -10.45 15.89
N GLU A 8 -28.62 -11.19 14.88
CA GLU A 8 -29.25 -12.35 14.21
C GLU A 8 -29.92 -12.07 12.86
N LEU A 9 -29.14 -12.19 11.77
CA LEU A 9 -29.48 -13.06 10.63
C LEU A 9 -28.30 -13.16 9.64
N LEU A 10 -27.40 -14.14 9.83
CA LEU A 10 -26.53 -14.64 8.76
C LEU A 10 -25.98 -16.00 9.18
N SER A 11 -26.84 -17.01 9.09
CA SER A 11 -26.54 -18.39 9.47
C SER A 11 -26.39 -19.33 8.28
N ASP A 12 -26.02 -18.86 7.08
CA ASP A 12 -25.75 -19.74 5.93
C ASP A 12 -24.71 -19.12 4.98
N ILE A 13 -23.42 -19.31 5.27
CA ILE A 13 -22.35 -19.14 4.28
C ILE A 13 -21.99 -20.54 3.79
N PRO A 14 -22.18 -20.89 2.50
CA PRO A 14 -21.76 -22.18 1.99
C PRO A 14 -20.23 -22.30 2.06
N GLU A 15 -19.81 -23.45 2.57
CA GLU A 15 -18.43 -23.90 2.77
C GLU A 15 -17.62 -23.84 1.47
N ALA A 16 -16.40 -23.31 1.56
CA ALA A 16 -15.50 -23.13 0.44
C ALA A 16 -15.23 -24.46 -0.27
N ALA A 17 -15.55 -24.54 -1.56
CA ALA A 17 -15.17 -25.66 -2.41
C ALA A 17 -13.64 -25.75 -2.45
N THR A 18 -13.12 -26.86 -1.94
CA THR A 18 -11.73 -27.30 -2.07
C THR A 18 -11.38 -27.51 -3.55
N ASP A 19 -10.30 -26.87 -4.01
CA ASP A 19 -9.70 -27.10 -5.32
C ASP A 19 -9.27 -28.57 -5.46
N PRO A 20 -9.68 -29.29 -6.51
CA PRO A 20 -9.03 -30.55 -6.86
C PRO A 20 -7.71 -30.26 -7.59
N GLU A 21 -6.62 -30.79 -7.04
CA GLU A 21 -5.33 -30.95 -7.73
C GLU A 21 -5.54 -31.77 -9.01
N VAL A 22 -5.14 -31.24 -10.17
CA VAL A 22 -5.06 -32.02 -11.41
C VAL A 22 -3.68 -31.83 -12.03
N GLU A 23 -2.90 -32.90 -11.93
CA GLU A 23 -1.67 -33.13 -12.68
C GLU A 23 -1.93 -33.26 -14.19
N GLY A 24 -0.92 -32.90 -14.97
CA GLY A 24 -0.73 -33.45 -16.32
C GLY A 24 -1.23 -32.56 -17.45
N VAL A 25 -0.31 -31.79 -18.03
CA VAL A 25 -0.48 -31.19 -19.36
C VAL A 25 -0.53 -32.33 -20.38
N VAL A 26 -1.72 -32.64 -20.89
CA VAL A 26 -1.88 -33.45 -22.11
C VAL A 26 -2.09 -32.49 -23.28
N ASP A 27 -1.13 -32.51 -24.19
CA ASP A 27 -1.10 -31.76 -25.43
C ASP A 27 -2.24 -32.24 -26.34
N LEU A 28 -3.37 -31.52 -26.33
CA LEU A 28 -4.49 -31.77 -27.23
C LEU A 28 -4.14 -31.20 -28.60
N VAL A 29 -3.48 -32.01 -29.43
CA VAL A 29 -3.42 -31.79 -30.87
C VAL A 29 -4.84 -31.92 -31.39
N LEU A 30 -5.48 -30.78 -31.65
CA LEU A 30 -6.74 -30.74 -32.37
C LEU A 30 -6.40 -30.94 -33.84
N ASP A 31 -6.77 -32.10 -34.39
CA ASP A 31 -6.84 -32.32 -35.83
C ASP A 31 -7.86 -31.34 -36.41
N VAL A 32 -7.36 -30.21 -36.93
CA VAL A 32 -8.16 -29.22 -37.65
C VAL A 32 -8.49 -29.81 -39.02
N ASP A 33 -9.73 -30.26 -39.18
CA ASP A 33 -10.34 -30.53 -40.47
C ASP A 33 -10.44 -29.19 -41.26
N PRO A 34 -9.82 -29.06 -42.44
CA PRO A 34 -9.70 -27.77 -43.12
C PRO A 34 -10.98 -27.28 -43.85
N GLU A 35 -12.16 -27.87 -43.66
CA GLU A 35 -13.41 -27.44 -44.31
C GLU A 35 -14.61 -27.22 -43.38
N ALA A 36 -14.41 -26.47 -42.28
CA ALA A 36 -15.52 -25.81 -41.58
C ALA A 36 -15.45 -24.29 -41.82
N GLU A 37 -15.90 -23.87 -43.01
CA GLU A 37 -16.36 -22.50 -43.21
C GLU A 37 -17.67 -22.30 -42.45
N ASP A 38 -17.59 -21.60 -41.32
CA ASP A 38 -18.57 -20.60 -40.87
C ASP A 38 -17.99 -19.97 -39.59
N VAL A 39 -17.07 -19.03 -39.78
CA VAL A 39 -16.73 -18.07 -38.73
C VAL A 39 -17.88 -17.09 -38.67
N ASP A 40 -18.76 -17.26 -37.67
CA ASP A 40 -19.80 -16.27 -37.34
C ASP A 40 -19.16 -14.88 -37.30
N GLU A 41 -19.59 -14.02 -38.24
CA GLU A 41 -19.12 -12.66 -38.35
C GLU A 41 -19.51 -11.89 -37.08
N VAL A 42 -18.54 -11.59 -36.21
CA VAL A 42 -18.79 -10.87 -34.96
C VAL A 42 -19.10 -9.41 -35.30
N GLU A 43 -20.37 -9.03 -35.17
CA GLU A 43 -20.81 -7.66 -35.36
C GLU A 43 -20.39 -6.79 -34.18
N TYR A 44 -19.47 -5.85 -34.42
CA TYR A 44 -19.04 -4.88 -33.42
C TYR A 44 -20.04 -3.74 -33.31
N ILE A 45 -20.89 -3.79 -32.30
CA ILE A 45 -21.74 -2.67 -31.92
C ILE A 45 -20.93 -1.60 -31.18
N SER A 46 -21.00 -0.36 -31.68
CA SER A 46 -20.42 0.78 -31.00
C SER A 46 -21.14 1.02 -29.68
N VAL A 47 -20.39 1.03 -28.58
CA VAL A 47 -20.91 1.34 -27.24
C VAL A 47 -21.56 2.72 -27.22
N ASP A 48 -20.99 3.69 -27.94
CA ASP A 48 -21.53 5.05 -28.05
C ASP A 48 -22.90 5.06 -28.74
N ALA A 49 -23.12 4.21 -29.75
CA ALA A 49 -24.40 4.14 -30.46
C ALA A 49 -25.54 3.60 -29.55
N VAL A 50 -25.23 2.65 -28.67
CA VAL A 50 -26.21 2.09 -27.71
C VAL A 50 -26.57 3.10 -26.61
N LEU A 51 -25.60 3.95 -26.21
CA LEU A 51 -25.81 4.96 -25.18
C LEU A 51 -26.67 6.14 -25.70
N ASP A 52 -26.52 6.52 -26.97
CA ASP A 52 -27.29 7.61 -27.61
C ASP A 52 -28.76 7.24 -27.89
N GLU A 53 -29.07 5.97 -28.14
CA GLU A 53 -30.45 5.50 -28.38
C GLU A 53 -31.32 5.52 -27.11
N SER A 54 -30.74 5.67 -25.92
CA SER A 54 -31.48 5.81 -24.65
C SER A 54 -32.02 7.23 -24.42
N SER A 55 -32.64 7.82 -25.43
CA SER A 55 -33.23 9.17 -25.42
C SER A 55 -34.52 9.26 -24.58
N GLY A 56 -34.46 8.90 -23.30
CA GLY A 56 -35.60 8.99 -22.36
C GLY A 56 -35.26 8.71 -20.88
N LEU A 57 -34.08 8.15 -20.58
CA LEU A 57 -33.57 8.05 -19.22
C LEU A 57 -32.35 8.95 -19.12
N SER A 58 -32.40 9.97 -18.27
CA SER A 58 -31.22 10.76 -17.91
C SER A 58 -30.24 9.87 -17.14
N LEU A 59 -29.47 9.05 -17.86
CA LEU A 59 -28.46 8.16 -17.32
C LEU A 59 -27.22 8.97 -16.93
N ASN A 60 -27.36 9.81 -15.91
CA ASN A 60 -26.24 10.50 -15.32
C ASN A 60 -25.51 9.53 -14.39
N LEU A 61 -24.20 9.41 -14.56
CA LEU A 61 -23.36 8.76 -13.56
C LEU A 61 -23.57 9.46 -12.21
N PRO A 62 -23.62 8.70 -11.09
CA PRO A 62 -23.62 9.29 -9.77
C PRO A 62 -22.44 10.26 -9.62
N VAL A 63 -22.68 11.37 -8.94
CA VAL A 63 -21.64 12.37 -8.67
C VAL A 63 -20.45 11.68 -7.99
N HIS A 64 -19.25 11.87 -8.53
CA HIS A 64 -18.04 11.29 -7.97
C HIS A 64 -17.79 11.80 -6.55
N MET A 65 -17.94 10.92 -5.57
CA MET A 65 -17.68 11.21 -4.16
C MET A 65 -16.19 11.00 -3.84
N LYS A 66 -15.57 11.98 -3.18
CA LYS A 66 -14.20 11.81 -2.69
C LYS A 66 -14.18 10.77 -1.59
N CYS A 67 -13.21 9.86 -1.63
CA CYS A 67 -13.01 8.94 -0.51
C CYS A 67 -12.51 9.71 0.72
N THR A 68 -12.96 9.32 1.91
CA THR A 68 -12.58 9.94 3.18
C THR A 68 -11.06 9.93 3.40
N ALA A 69 -10.38 8.87 2.95
CA ALA A 69 -8.92 8.76 2.99
C ALA A 69 -8.22 9.87 2.18
N HIS A 70 -8.77 10.29 1.03
CA HIS A 70 -8.21 11.40 0.25
C HIS A 70 -8.34 12.73 1.00
N THR A 71 -9.48 12.95 1.66
CA THR A 71 -9.68 14.11 2.53
C THR A 71 -8.70 14.10 3.70
N PHE A 72 -8.51 12.96 4.39
CA PHE A 72 -7.54 12.85 5.48
C PHE A 72 -6.11 13.06 5.03
N LYS A 73 -5.73 12.56 3.84
CA LYS A 73 -4.41 12.85 3.25
C LYS A 73 -4.20 14.35 3.10
N LEU A 74 -5.19 15.06 2.56
CA LEU A 74 -5.09 16.51 2.37
C LEU A 74 -4.93 17.25 3.70
N VAL A 75 -5.73 16.93 4.70
CA VAL A 75 -5.63 17.54 6.04
C VAL A 75 -4.28 17.25 6.67
N ALA A 76 -3.86 15.98 6.70
CA ALA A 76 -2.59 15.58 7.30
C ALA A 76 -1.37 16.20 6.61
N SER A 77 -1.37 16.27 5.27
CA SER A 77 -0.29 16.94 4.52
C SER A 77 -0.24 18.44 4.80
N LEU A 78 -1.39 19.12 4.80
CA LEU A 78 -1.44 20.55 5.11
C LEU A 78 -0.99 20.86 6.55
N ASP A 79 -1.36 20.02 7.51
CA ASP A 79 -0.95 20.19 8.90
C ASP A 79 0.55 19.90 9.08
N ALA A 80 1.08 18.87 8.39
CA ALA A 80 2.51 18.60 8.39
C ALA A 80 3.32 19.75 7.77
N ASP A 81 2.83 20.35 6.68
CA ASP A 81 3.47 21.50 6.04
C ASP A 81 3.46 22.73 6.98
N LYS A 82 2.33 23.03 7.63
CA LYS A 82 2.25 24.10 8.63
C LYS A 82 3.16 23.84 9.84
N ALA A 83 3.31 22.59 10.27
CA ALA A 83 4.21 22.26 11.37
C ALA A 83 5.67 22.65 11.05
N LEU A 84 6.07 22.61 9.78
CA LEU A 84 7.41 23.03 9.32
C LEU A 84 7.65 24.54 9.37
N ASP A 85 6.64 25.35 9.67
CA ASP A 85 6.82 26.79 9.96
C ASP A 85 7.39 27.01 11.37
N SER A 86 7.18 26.06 12.29
CA SER A 86 7.81 26.07 13.61
C SER A 86 9.30 25.78 13.48
N ALA A 87 10.13 26.73 13.93
CA ALA A 87 11.59 26.62 13.85
C ALA A 87 12.15 25.40 14.62
N SER A 88 11.57 25.07 15.77
CA SER A 88 12.00 23.92 16.59
C SER A 88 11.70 22.60 15.89
N PHE A 89 10.47 22.43 15.41
CA PHE A 89 10.05 21.23 14.67
C PHE A 89 10.82 21.09 13.36
N LYS A 90 10.93 22.17 12.57
CA LYS A 90 11.67 22.18 11.31
C LYS A 90 13.13 21.79 11.49
N SER A 91 13.79 22.29 12.53
CA SER A 91 15.17 21.95 12.86
C SER A 91 15.32 20.46 13.19
N ALA A 92 14.45 19.91 14.04
CA ALA A 92 14.43 18.49 14.36
C ALA A 92 14.14 17.63 13.11
N TYR A 93 13.10 17.97 12.35
CA TYR A 93 12.72 17.28 11.12
C TYR A 93 13.88 17.20 10.12
N ARG A 94 14.56 18.32 9.85
CA ARG A 94 15.70 18.36 8.92
C ARG A 94 16.93 17.59 9.40
N LYS A 95 17.07 17.37 10.70
CA LYS A 95 18.15 16.54 11.25
C LYS A 95 17.83 15.05 11.17
N VAL A 96 16.60 14.67 11.48
CA VAL A 96 16.23 13.25 11.69
C VAL A 96 15.71 12.58 10.42
N MET A 97 14.82 13.23 9.67
CA MET A 97 14.16 12.59 8.52
C MET A 97 15.12 12.16 7.41
N PRO A 98 16.19 12.92 7.07
CA PRO A 98 17.18 12.44 6.10
C PRO A 98 17.88 11.15 6.55
N LYS A 99 18.17 11.00 7.86
CA LYS A 99 18.78 9.78 8.42
C LYS A 99 17.82 8.60 8.33
N ALA A 100 16.56 8.81 8.67
CA ALA A 100 15.51 7.81 8.53
C ALA A 100 15.32 7.38 7.07
N GLN A 101 15.30 8.34 6.14
CA GLN A 101 15.19 8.07 4.71
C GLN A 101 16.37 7.28 4.18
N GLN A 102 17.59 7.61 4.60
CA GLN A 102 18.79 6.83 4.24
C GLN A 102 18.69 5.39 4.70
N LEU A 103 18.23 5.16 5.93
CA LEU A 103 18.03 3.83 6.49
C LEU A 103 16.94 3.03 5.76
N TRP A 104 15.81 3.67 5.43
CA TRP A 104 14.75 3.02 4.64
C TRP A 104 15.23 2.70 3.21
N ASN A 105 15.96 3.63 2.58
CA ASN A 105 16.52 3.43 1.25
C ASN A 105 17.56 2.29 1.24
N LEU A 106 18.33 2.14 2.32
CA LEU A 106 19.27 1.03 2.47
C LEU A 106 18.54 -0.32 2.38
N GLN A 107 17.46 -0.48 3.15
CA GLN A 107 16.65 -1.71 3.10
C GLN A 107 16.04 -1.95 1.72
N SER A 108 15.54 -0.89 1.07
CA SER A 108 14.88 -1.00 -0.24
C SER A 108 15.86 -1.17 -1.40
N ARG A 109 17.16 -1.02 -1.17
CA ARG A 109 18.19 -1.07 -2.22
C ARG A 109 18.41 -2.47 -2.76
N SER A 110 18.41 -3.49 -1.89
CA SER A 110 18.59 -4.88 -2.29
C SER A 110 18.11 -5.85 -1.22
N THR A 111 17.87 -7.11 -1.63
CA THR A 111 17.51 -8.19 -0.71
C THR A 111 18.61 -8.46 0.31
N VAL A 112 19.88 -8.40 -0.10
CA VAL A 112 21.04 -8.59 0.78
C VAL A 112 21.07 -7.58 1.93
N GLU A 113 20.81 -6.31 1.64
CA GLU A 113 20.74 -5.26 2.67
C GLU A 113 19.52 -5.46 3.57
N ALA A 114 18.37 -5.84 2.98
CA ALA A 114 17.17 -6.12 3.76
C ALA A 114 17.34 -7.31 4.71
N ASP A 115 18.09 -8.34 4.30
CA ASP A 115 18.38 -9.52 5.12
C ASP A 115 19.43 -9.20 6.18
N SER A 116 20.45 -8.40 5.86
CA SER A 116 21.41 -7.88 6.85
C SER A 116 20.70 -7.08 7.96
N ILE A 117 19.73 -6.23 7.59
CA ILE A 117 18.89 -5.48 8.52
C ILE A 117 18.01 -6.43 9.35
N LEU A 118 17.40 -7.43 8.71
CA LEU A 118 16.59 -8.44 9.39
C LEU A 118 17.44 -9.21 10.41
N ASP A 119 18.66 -9.60 10.08
CA ASP A 119 19.56 -10.32 10.97
C ASP A 119 19.99 -9.49 12.17
N ALA A 120 20.29 -8.21 11.95
CA ALA A 120 20.75 -7.30 12.99
C ALA A 120 19.62 -6.83 13.92
N LEU A 121 18.44 -6.55 13.37
CA LEU A 121 17.29 -5.97 14.09
C LEU A 121 16.22 -7.01 14.47
N LYS A 122 16.33 -8.24 13.96
CA LYS A 122 15.35 -9.34 14.08
C LYS A 122 13.96 -9.01 13.50
N ARG A 123 13.89 -7.96 12.68
CA ARG A 123 12.70 -7.55 11.93
C ARG A 123 13.11 -6.65 10.77
N LYS A 124 12.29 -6.61 9.71
CA LYS A 124 12.38 -5.59 8.66
C LYS A 124 11.80 -4.26 9.17
N LEU A 125 12.32 -3.17 8.64
CA LEU A 125 11.81 -1.82 8.86
C LEU A 125 10.46 -1.64 8.15
N VAL A 126 9.58 -0.88 8.78
CA VAL A 126 8.39 -0.36 8.12
C VAL A 126 8.85 0.80 7.25
N VAL A 127 8.78 0.62 5.94
CA VAL A 127 9.24 1.60 4.94
C VAL A 127 8.05 2.45 4.48
N PRO A 128 8.19 3.78 4.40
CA PRO A 128 7.13 4.66 3.92
C PRO A 128 6.72 4.34 2.47
N ASN A 129 5.41 4.35 2.21
CA ASN A 129 4.82 4.23 0.89
C ASN A 129 4.04 5.51 0.55
N SER A 130 4.39 6.15 -0.57
CA SER A 130 3.77 7.41 -1.03
C SER A 130 2.29 7.29 -1.40
N THR A 131 1.82 6.07 -1.72
CA THR A 131 0.41 5.82 -2.11
C THR A 131 -0.51 5.65 -0.91
N ARG A 132 0.01 5.39 0.30
CA ARG A 132 -0.76 5.25 1.54
C ARG A 132 -0.59 6.48 2.44
N TRP A 133 -1.69 7.17 2.74
CA TRP A 133 -1.68 8.50 3.35
C TRP A 133 -1.02 8.58 4.74
N ASN A 134 -1.06 7.50 5.53
CA ASN A 134 -0.52 7.43 6.89
C ASN A 134 0.83 6.71 6.98
N SER A 135 1.36 6.19 5.86
CA SER A 135 2.49 5.26 5.89
C SER A 135 3.79 5.89 6.42
N THR A 136 4.03 7.17 6.14
CA THR A 136 5.17 7.90 6.71
C THR A 136 5.08 7.99 8.23
N TYR A 137 3.89 8.31 8.76
CA TYR A 137 3.66 8.38 10.20
C TYR A 137 3.92 7.01 10.87
N ASP A 138 3.34 5.94 10.33
CA ASP A 138 3.53 4.59 10.88
C ASP A 138 5.00 4.17 10.87
N SER A 139 5.73 4.51 9.80
CA SER A 139 7.15 4.22 9.66
C SER A 139 8.00 4.97 10.68
N VAL A 140 7.71 6.26 10.90
CA VAL A 140 8.39 7.08 11.91
C VAL A 140 8.11 6.56 13.33
N ILE A 141 6.86 6.24 13.66
CA ILE A 141 6.50 5.67 14.96
C ILE A 141 7.19 4.32 15.19
N ALA A 142 7.20 3.45 14.17
CA ALA A 142 7.87 2.16 14.25
C ALA A 142 9.39 2.29 14.42
N LEU A 143 10.00 3.27 13.75
CA LEU A 143 11.43 3.56 13.87
C LEU A 143 11.77 4.15 15.24
N ASN A 144 10.96 5.08 15.76
CA ASN A 144 11.19 5.66 17.08
C ASN A 144 11.14 4.58 18.18
N LYS A 145 10.10 3.72 18.16
CA LYS A 145 10.00 2.55 19.05
C LYS A 145 11.20 1.60 18.95
N LEU A 146 11.78 1.47 17.76
CA LEU A 146 12.96 0.65 17.54
C LEU A 146 14.23 1.29 18.11
N LEU A 147 14.37 2.61 17.95
CA LEU A 147 15.47 3.39 18.51
C LEU A 147 15.43 3.40 20.04
N GLU A 148 14.25 3.50 20.65
CA GLU A 148 14.07 3.39 22.10
C GLU A 148 14.48 2.02 22.65
N LYS A 149 14.09 0.93 21.96
CA LYS A 149 14.30 -0.43 22.45
C LYS A 149 15.66 -1.02 22.11
N ASN A 150 16.21 -0.72 20.93
CA ASN A 150 17.37 -1.42 20.39
C ASN A 150 18.32 -0.50 19.63
N ARG A 151 18.66 0.64 20.24
CA ARG A 151 19.51 1.67 19.63
C ARG A 151 20.88 1.15 19.19
N GLY A 152 21.49 0.29 20.00
CA GLY A 152 22.79 -0.29 19.69
C GLY A 152 22.77 -1.11 18.39
N ALA A 153 21.70 -1.86 18.14
CA ALA A 153 21.57 -2.61 16.88
C ALA A 153 21.34 -1.69 15.68
N VAL A 154 20.50 -0.66 15.82
CA VAL A 154 20.31 0.34 14.76
C VAL A 154 21.62 1.06 14.45
N HIS A 155 22.41 1.42 15.47
CA HIS A 155 23.71 2.03 15.28
C HIS A 155 24.66 1.14 14.47
N ARG A 156 24.71 -0.18 14.74
CA ARG A 156 25.55 -1.10 13.95
C ARG A 156 25.14 -1.15 12.47
N VAL A 157 23.84 -1.25 12.21
CA VAL A 157 23.27 -1.26 10.84
C VAL A 157 23.60 0.01 10.09
N VAL A 158 23.57 1.16 10.75
CA VAL A 158 23.84 2.47 10.12
C VAL A 158 25.34 2.69 9.90
N THR A 159 26.20 2.23 10.82
CA THR A 159 27.65 2.43 10.75
C THR A 159 28.33 1.58 9.67
N GLN A 160 27.87 0.34 9.43
CA GLN A 160 28.42 -0.56 8.40
C GLN A 160 28.48 0.08 7.00
N PRO A 161 27.38 0.67 6.48
CA PRO A 161 27.36 1.41 5.22
C PRO A 161 27.84 2.87 5.33
N LYS A 162 28.38 3.29 6.48
CA LYS A 162 28.81 4.68 6.77
C LYS A 162 27.68 5.72 6.63
N LEU A 163 26.46 5.36 7.02
CA LEU A 163 25.33 6.28 7.06
C LEU A 163 25.40 7.19 8.29
N GLN A 164 24.65 8.30 8.26
CA GLN A 164 24.57 9.21 9.40
C GLN A 164 23.85 8.57 10.59
N THR A 165 24.46 8.64 11.77
CA THR A 165 23.94 8.00 12.98
C THR A 165 22.92 8.87 13.73
N PHE A 166 22.00 8.21 14.43
CA PHE A 166 21.02 8.84 15.31
C PHE A 166 21.66 9.25 16.64
N THR A 167 21.60 10.54 16.97
CA THR A 167 22.10 11.12 18.23
C THR A 167 21.03 11.12 19.32
N ASP A 168 21.39 11.38 20.57
CA ASP A 168 20.42 11.36 21.69
C ASP A 168 19.32 12.40 21.50
N SER A 169 19.67 13.54 20.90
CA SER A 169 18.71 14.58 20.52
C SER A 169 17.74 14.16 19.40
N ASP A 170 17.99 13.04 18.70
CA ASP A 170 17.10 12.52 17.67
C ASP A 170 16.08 11.53 18.25
N VAL A 171 16.35 11.00 19.45
CA VAL A 171 15.56 9.96 20.13
C VAL A 171 15.03 10.53 21.44
N ALA A 172 14.13 11.51 21.35
CA ALA A 172 13.07 11.81 22.32
C ALA A 172 12.51 13.23 22.17
N SER A 173 11.19 13.32 22.13
CA SER A 173 10.38 14.06 23.11
C SER A 173 9.11 13.26 23.35
#